data_AF-A0A2V8Z597-F1
#
_entry.id   AF-A0A2V8Z597-F1
#
_cell.length_a   1.000
_cell.length_b   1.000
_cell.length_c   1.000
_cell.angle_alpha   90.00
_cell.angle_beta   90.00
_cell.angle_gamma   90.00
#
_symmetry.space_group_name_H-M   'P 1'
#
loop_
_entity.id
_entity.type
_entity.pdbx_description
1 polymer ?
#
loop_
_entity_poly.entity_id
_entity_poly.type
_entity_poly.pdbx_seq_one_letter_code
_entity_poly.pdbx_strand_id
1 'polypeptide(L)'
;MQTVEILHQFERYTGKFARAAVEAAVERREEVTPELLRILEDTVNRAAQLDAEGDYMAHLYAMFLLAQFRETRAYPLVVRFASLPGDLLDSLCGDFITEDLDAVLASVCGGELAGIQSLIENESTDQWVRGAALSSLVTLVAAGQKSRDEIVSYFAALFRGKLVRKWSHVWDALVCCGSDLYPEELLDDIKKAYGDGLVDPGCIRFDNVTRDLAMGKERILARLADNPNLRLVEDTVAEMGWWACFREERANKQHTRHQTPDSI
;
A
#
# COMPACT_ATOMS: atom_id res chain seq x y z
N MET A 1 -26.14 -13.43 3.09
CA MET A 1 -26.02 -12.06 3.61
C MET A 1 -26.36 -11.09 2.48
N GLN A 2 -27.23 -10.11 2.73
CA GLN A 2 -27.60 -9.08 1.76
C GLN A 2 -26.54 -7.97 1.71
N THR A 3 -26.48 -7.19 0.63
CA THR A 3 -25.50 -6.09 0.47
C THR A 3 -25.47 -5.13 1.66
N VAL A 4 -26.63 -4.71 2.17
CA VAL A 4 -26.71 -3.81 3.33
C VAL A 4 -26.08 -4.43 4.59
N GLU A 5 -26.31 -5.73 4.81
CA GLU A 5 -25.73 -6.46 5.95
C GLU A 5 -24.21 -6.58 5.81
N ILE A 6 -23.70 -6.81 4.59
CA ILE A 6 -22.26 -6.86 4.29
C ILE A 6 -21.60 -5.53 4.63
N LEU A 7 -22.13 -4.42 4.11
CA LEU A 7 -21.54 -3.09 4.30
C LEU A 7 -21.60 -2.65 5.77
N HIS A 8 -22.66 -3.00 6.49
CA HIS A 8 -22.76 -2.70 7.92
C HIS A 8 -21.65 -3.40 8.74
N GLN A 9 -21.23 -4.60 8.35
CA GLN A 9 -20.12 -5.30 9.00
C GLN A 9 -18.75 -4.65 8.75
N PHE A 10 -18.62 -3.84 7.70
CA PHE A 10 -17.38 -3.12 7.38
C PHE A 10 -17.31 -1.74 8.03
N GLU A 11 -18.46 -1.16 8.40
CA GLU A 11 -18.59 0.26 8.73
C GLU A 11 -17.66 0.71 9.85
N ARG A 12 -17.65 -0.05 10.95
CA ARG A 12 -16.90 0.27 12.16
C ARG A 12 -15.99 -0.87 12.56
N TYR A 13 -14.86 -0.52 13.14
CA TYR A 13 -13.96 -1.44 13.78
C TYR A 13 -14.63 -2.04 15.03
N THR A 14 -14.70 -3.38 15.06
CA THR A 14 -15.32 -4.14 16.16
C THR A 14 -14.30 -5.03 16.89
N GLY A 15 -13.01 -4.88 16.60
CA GLY A 15 -11.96 -5.79 17.08
C GLY A 15 -11.89 -7.13 16.36
N LYS A 16 -12.74 -7.38 15.35
CA LYS A 16 -12.80 -8.65 14.61
C LYS A 16 -12.81 -8.42 13.11
N PHE A 17 -12.04 -9.24 12.41
CA PHE A 17 -12.06 -9.27 10.97
C PHE A 17 -13.39 -9.84 10.46
N ALA A 18 -14.08 -9.09 9.61
CA ALA A 18 -15.40 -9.44 9.08
C ALA A 18 -15.31 -10.48 7.93
N ARG A 19 -14.65 -11.62 8.16
CA ARG A 19 -14.36 -12.65 7.14
C ARG A 19 -15.58 -13.04 6.31
N ALA A 20 -16.69 -13.40 6.96
CA ALA A 20 -17.90 -13.82 6.27
C ALA A 20 -18.50 -12.68 5.40
N ALA A 21 -18.33 -11.42 5.80
CA ALA A 21 -18.77 -10.27 5.02
C ALA A 21 -17.87 -10.04 3.80
N VAL A 22 -16.54 -10.20 3.95
CA VAL A 22 -15.60 -10.14 2.83
C VAL A 22 -15.88 -11.25 1.82
N GLU A 23 -16.02 -12.51 2.27
CA GLU A 23 -16.33 -13.65 1.40
C GLU A 23 -17.66 -13.43 0.66
N ALA A 24 -18.71 -12.99 1.36
CA ALA A 24 -19.99 -12.66 0.72
C ALA A 24 -19.90 -11.48 -0.24
N ALA A 25 -19.05 -10.48 0.03
CA ALA A 25 -18.83 -9.34 -0.87
C ALA A 25 -18.16 -9.80 -2.18
N VAL A 26 -17.20 -10.72 -2.10
CA VAL A 26 -16.56 -11.33 -3.27
C VAL A 26 -17.58 -12.12 -4.11
N GLU A 27 -18.45 -12.92 -3.47
CA GLU A 27 -19.53 -13.65 -4.16
C GLU A 27 -20.55 -12.72 -4.83
N ARG A 28 -20.76 -11.53 -4.26
CA ARG A 28 -21.72 -10.51 -4.73
C ARG A 28 -21.06 -9.32 -5.39
N ARG A 29 -19.91 -9.52 -6.04
CA ARG A 29 -19.07 -8.47 -6.63
C ARG A 29 -19.87 -7.37 -7.35
N GLU A 30 -20.77 -7.73 -8.27
CA GLU A 30 -21.54 -6.76 -9.06
C GLU A 30 -22.47 -5.90 -8.21
N GLU A 31 -23.11 -6.48 -7.19
CA GLU A 31 -24.04 -5.78 -6.29
C GLU A 31 -23.31 -4.85 -5.32
N VAL A 32 -22.13 -5.26 -4.81
CA VAL A 32 -21.41 -4.49 -3.78
C VAL A 32 -20.53 -3.39 -4.39
N THR A 33 -20.02 -3.56 -5.61
CA THR A 33 -19.04 -2.64 -6.21
C THR A 33 -19.50 -1.17 -6.22
N PRO A 34 -20.74 -0.82 -6.63
CA PRO A 34 -21.21 0.57 -6.59
C PRO A 34 -21.20 1.17 -5.18
N GLU A 35 -21.53 0.37 -4.16
CA GLU A 35 -21.56 0.82 -2.77
C GLU A 35 -20.15 0.95 -2.18
N LEU A 36 -19.21 0.08 -2.55
CA LEU A 36 -17.80 0.22 -2.16
C LEU A 36 -17.17 1.48 -2.76
N LEU A 37 -17.49 1.80 -4.02
CA LEU A 37 -17.07 3.07 -4.64
C LEU A 37 -17.67 4.27 -3.90
N ARG A 38 -18.96 4.20 -3.52
CA ARG A 38 -19.63 5.24 -2.74
C ARG A 38 -19.00 5.42 -1.36
N ILE A 39 -18.63 4.33 -0.67
CA ILE A 39 -17.89 4.38 0.60
C ILE A 39 -16.58 5.16 0.43
N LEU A 40 -15.81 4.86 -0.62
CA LEU A 40 -14.53 5.51 -0.83
C LEU A 40 -14.71 7.00 -1.22
N GLU A 41 -15.70 7.32 -2.05
CA GLU A 41 -16.05 8.70 -2.38
C GLU A 41 -16.51 9.50 -1.16
N ASP A 42 -17.43 8.93 -0.35
CA ASP A 42 -17.91 9.53 0.89
C ASP A 42 -16.75 9.75 1.87
N THR A 43 -15.81 8.82 1.95
CA THR A 43 -14.63 8.92 2.81
C THR A 43 -13.76 10.09 2.43
N VAL A 44 -13.45 10.26 1.14
CA VAL A 44 -12.66 11.39 0.66
C VAL A 44 -13.37 12.72 0.93
N ASN A 45 -14.70 12.77 0.74
CA ASN A 45 -15.48 13.99 0.91
C ASN A 45 -15.70 14.36 2.39
N ARG A 46 -15.61 13.38 3.30
CA ARG A 46 -15.94 13.53 4.73
C ARG A 46 -14.81 13.15 5.68
N ALA A 47 -13.56 13.11 5.20
CA ALA A 47 -12.41 12.58 5.94
C ALA A 47 -12.30 13.16 7.37
N ALA A 48 -12.38 14.48 7.52
CA ALA A 48 -12.29 15.14 8.84
C ALA A 48 -13.46 14.80 9.78
N GLN A 49 -14.66 14.50 9.26
CA GLN A 49 -15.76 14.07 10.12
C GLN A 49 -15.57 12.60 10.54
N LEU A 50 -15.15 11.73 9.62
CA LEU A 50 -14.94 10.31 9.91
C LEU A 50 -13.78 10.10 10.89
N ASP A 51 -12.71 10.88 10.75
CA ASP A 51 -11.63 10.95 11.72
C ASP A 51 -12.14 11.28 13.12
N ALA A 52 -12.95 12.34 13.26
CA ALA A 52 -13.53 12.75 14.54
C ALA A 52 -14.55 11.74 15.11
N GLU A 53 -15.24 10.99 14.26
CA GLU A 53 -16.18 9.94 14.69
C GLU A 53 -15.47 8.72 15.29
N GLY A 54 -14.23 8.45 14.89
CA GLY A 54 -13.44 7.31 15.34
C GLY A 54 -13.96 5.97 14.84
N ASP A 55 -13.08 4.96 14.91
CA ASP A 55 -13.35 3.55 14.58
C ASP A 55 -13.94 3.29 13.19
N TYR A 56 -13.95 4.27 12.28
CA TYR A 56 -14.43 4.06 10.91
C TYR A 56 -13.43 3.21 10.13
N MET A 57 -13.90 2.12 9.51
CA MET A 57 -13.02 1.15 8.84
C MET A 57 -13.47 0.79 7.41
N ALA A 58 -14.64 1.28 6.99
CA ALA A 58 -15.28 0.83 5.76
C ALA A 58 -14.41 1.08 4.52
N HIS A 59 -13.66 2.18 4.51
CA HIS A 59 -12.78 2.55 3.40
C HIS A 59 -11.63 1.56 3.19
N LEU A 60 -11.09 0.97 4.26
CA LEU A 60 -10.03 -0.05 4.14
C LEU A 60 -10.58 -1.31 3.47
N TYR A 61 -11.72 -1.83 3.95
CA TYR A 61 -12.41 -2.95 3.29
C TYR A 61 -12.76 -2.64 1.82
N ALA A 62 -13.27 -1.43 1.56
CA ALA A 62 -13.62 -1.02 0.20
C ALA A 62 -12.40 -0.98 -0.71
N MET A 63 -11.27 -0.43 -0.26
CA MET A 63 -10.03 -0.36 -1.05
C MET A 63 -9.51 -1.76 -1.40
N PHE A 64 -9.45 -2.69 -0.45
CA PHE A 64 -8.99 -4.06 -0.74
C PHE A 64 -9.95 -4.82 -1.67
N LEU A 65 -11.26 -4.74 -1.43
CA LEU A 65 -12.23 -5.42 -2.29
C LEU A 65 -12.21 -4.86 -3.71
N LEU A 66 -12.19 -3.52 -3.87
CA LEU A 66 -12.09 -2.86 -5.18
C LEU A 66 -10.77 -3.21 -5.87
N ALA A 67 -9.67 -3.29 -5.12
CA ALA A 67 -8.37 -3.75 -5.61
C ALA A 67 -8.46 -5.19 -6.10
N GLN A 68 -8.97 -6.12 -5.29
CA GLN A 68 -9.20 -7.53 -5.67
C GLN A 68 -10.07 -7.66 -6.92
N PHE A 69 -11.07 -6.79 -7.07
CA PHE A 69 -11.94 -6.76 -8.24
C PHE A 69 -11.28 -6.11 -9.47
N ARG A 70 -10.09 -5.49 -9.33
CA ARG A 70 -9.44 -4.68 -10.37
C ARG A 70 -10.37 -3.57 -10.89
N GLU A 71 -11.15 -2.97 -9.98
CA GLU A 71 -12.13 -1.94 -10.34
C GLU A 71 -11.44 -0.59 -10.58
N THR A 72 -11.19 -0.29 -11.86
CA THR A 72 -10.45 0.92 -12.25
C THR A 72 -11.16 2.23 -11.94
N ARG A 73 -12.49 2.24 -11.75
CA ARG A 73 -13.22 3.43 -11.27
C ARG A 73 -12.79 3.85 -9.87
N ALA A 74 -12.18 2.96 -9.09
CA ALA A 74 -11.65 3.27 -7.78
C ALA A 74 -10.35 4.08 -7.84
N TYR A 75 -9.58 4.00 -8.94
CA TYR A 75 -8.27 4.65 -9.05
C TYR A 75 -8.27 6.15 -8.73
N PRO A 76 -9.11 6.99 -9.37
CA PRO A 76 -9.14 8.42 -9.01
C PRO A 76 -9.57 8.67 -7.56
N LEU A 77 -10.38 7.78 -6.96
CA LEU A 77 -10.79 7.89 -5.56
C LEU A 77 -9.65 7.53 -4.60
N VAL A 78 -8.90 6.46 -4.88
CA VAL A 78 -7.71 6.07 -4.10
C VAL A 78 -6.62 7.14 -4.20
N VAL A 79 -6.40 7.73 -5.38
CA VAL A 79 -5.44 8.83 -5.55
C VAL A 79 -5.87 10.07 -4.76
N ARG A 80 -7.16 10.43 -4.80
CA ARG A 80 -7.69 11.54 -3.98
C ARG A 80 -7.58 11.25 -2.48
N PHE A 81 -7.86 10.02 -2.06
CA PHE A 81 -7.71 9.57 -0.68
C PHE A 81 -6.25 9.68 -0.23
N ALA A 82 -5.30 9.15 -1.01
CA ALA A 82 -3.86 9.26 -0.75
C ALA A 82 -3.32 10.70 -0.81
N SER A 83 -4.12 11.66 -1.30
CA SER A 83 -3.80 13.08 -1.32
C SER A 83 -4.41 13.86 -0.14
N LEU A 84 -5.08 13.18 0.80
CA LEU A 84 -5.58 13.81 2.02
C LEU A 84 -4.41 14.36 2.88
N PRO A 85 -4.67 15.34 3.76
CA PRO A 85 -3.71 15.78 4.76
C PRO A 85 -3.11 14.63 5.56
N GLY A 86 -1.80 14.70 5.83
CA GLY A 86 -1.05 13.59 6.44
C GLY A 86 -1.54 13.19 7.83
N ASP A 87 -2.04 14.13 8.62
CA ASP A 87 -2.67 13.88 9.92
C ASP A 87 -3.97 13.07 9.80
N LEU A 88 -4.80 13.38 8.80
CA LEU A 88 -6.00 12.60 8.50
C LEU A 88 -5.65 11.21 7.97
N LEU A 89 -4.62 11.10 7.11
CA LEU A 89 -4.16 9.82 6.60
C LEU A 89 -3.67 8.90 7.72
N ASP A 90 -2.82 9.41 8.62
CA ASP A 90 -2.27 8.66 9.75
C ASP A 90 -3.40 8.09 10.61
N SER A 91 -4.39 8.92 10.95
CA SER A 91 -5.54 8.50 11.76
C SER A 91 -6.46 7.50 11.04
N LEU A 92 -6.77 7.74 9.76
CA LEU A 92 -7.69 6.90 8.99
C LEU A 92 -7.06 5.56 8.53
N CYS A 93 -5.74 5.49 8.40
CA CYS A 93 -5.07 4.35 7.76
C CYS A 93 -4.21 3.55 8.72
N GLY A 94 -3.61 4.18 9.73
CA GLY A 94 -2.49 3.59 10.47
C GLY A 94 -1.43 3.03 9.50
N ASP A 95 -1.01 1.79 9.74
CA ASP A 95 0.06 1.13 8.99
C ASP A 95 -0.32 0.81 7.52
N PHE A 96 -1.59 0.93 7.13
CA PHE A 96 -2.05 0.63 5.76
C PHE A 96 -1.29 1.40 4.67
N ILE A 97 -0.90 2.65 4.95
CA ILE A 97 -0.14 3.47 3.97
C ILE A 97 1.18 2.80 3.61
N THR A 98 1.89 2.27 4.60
CA THR A 98 3.22 1.69 4.41
C THR A 98 3.19 0.20 4.05
N GLU A 99 2.11 -0.51 4.40
CA GLU A 99 2.03 -1.96 4.22
C GLU A 99 1.24 -2.39 2.98
N ASP A 100 0.23 -1.63 2.53
CA ASP A 100 -0.76 -2.14 1.56
C ASP A 100 -1.19 -1.16 0.46
N LEU A 101 -0.96 0.15 0.64
CA LEU A 101 -1.40 1.17 -0.32
C LEU A 101 -0.81 0.95 -1.72
N ASP A 102 0.42 0.44 -1.80
CA ASP A 102 1.11 0.17 -3.05
C ASP A 102 0.42 -0.93 -3.86
N ALA A 103 0.04 -2.04 -3.21
CA ALA A 103 -0.71 -3.14 -3.80
C ALA A 103 -2.10 -2.69 -4.25
N VAL A 104 -2.79 -1.86 -3.45
CA VAL A 104 -4.09 -1.28 -3.82
C VAL A 104 -3.96 -0.38 -5.04
N LEU A 105 -3.03 0.58 -5.04
CA LEU A 105 -2.78 1.49 -6.17
C LEU A 105 -2.48 0.71 -7.45
N ALA A 106 -1.55 -0.25 -7.39
CA ALA A 106 -1.19 -1.08 -8.53
C ALA A 106 -2.40 -1.88 -9.06
N SER A 107 -3.25 -2.39 -8.16
CA SER A 107 -4.41 -3.21 -8.52
C SER A 107 -5.53 -2.43 -9.21
N VAL A 108 -5.75 -1.17 -8.85
CA VAL A 108 -6.85 -0.36 -9.40
C VAL A 108 -6.42 0.54 -10.55
N CYS A 109 -5.13 0.79 -10.77
CA CYS A 109 -4.68 1.76 -11.78
C CYS A 109 -4.99 1.37 -13.23
N GLY A 110 -5.22 0.08 -13.53
CA GLY A 110 -5.47 -0.39 -14.89
C GLY A 110 -4.32 -0.11 -15.87
N GLY A 111 -3.09 0.04 -15.35
CA GLY A 111 -1.90 0.41 -16.13
C GLY A 111 -1.73 1.91 -16.41
N GLU A 112 -2.67 2.75 -15.96
CA GLU A 112 -2.56 4.22 -15.99
C GLU A 112 -1.62 4.68 -14.86
N LEU A 113 -0.67 5.56 -15.16
CA LEU A 113 0.37 5.97 -14.19
C LEU A 113 0.22 7.41 -13.71
N ALA A 114 -0.55 8.27 -14.38
CA ALA A 114 -0.59 9.70 -14.10
C ALA A 114 -1.00 9.98 -12.64
N GLY A 115 -1.96 9.23 -12.09
CA GLY A 115 -2.33 9.34 -10.69
C GLY A 115 -1.18 9.01 -9.73
N ILE A 116 -0.51 7.89 -9.93
CA ILE A 116 0.64 7.44 -9.13
C ILE A 116 1.81 8.44 -9.25
N GLN A 117 2.11 8.88 -10.47
CA GLN A 117 3.16 9.87 -10.73
C GLN A 117 2.85 11.21 -10.05
N SER A 118 1.59 11.65 -10.06
CA SER A 118 1.16 12.87 -9.39
C SER A 118 1.39 12.83 -7.87
N LEU A 119 1.17 11.67 -7.24
CA LEU A 119 1.47 11.47 -5.82
C LEU A 119 2.98 11.57 -5.57
N ILE A 120 3.79 10.87 -6.37
CA ILE A 120 5.26 10.82 -6.20
C ILE A 120 5.89 12.21 -6.37
N GLU A 121 5.48 12.96 -7.40
CA GLU A 121 6.10 14.23 -7.78
C GLU A 121 5.65 15.40 -6.88
N ASN A 122 4.49 15.31 -6.24
CA ASN A 122 3.97 16.37 -5.37
C ASN A 122 4.69 16.42 -4.01
N GLU A 123 5.45 17.48 -3.76
CA GLU A 123 6.18 17.68 -2.50
C GLU A 123 5.24 17.80 -1.28
N SER A 124 4.00 18.23 -1.48
CA SER A 124 3.01 18.34 -0.38
C SER A 124 2.31 17.03 -0.03
N THR A 125 2.47 15.97 -0.85
CA THR A 125 1.95 14.64 -0.53
C THR A 125 2.79 14.02 0.60
N ASP A 126 2.13 13.32 1.52
CA ASP A 126 2.79 12.63 2.62
C ASP A 126 3.93 11.72 2.12
N GLN A 127 5.08 11.75 2.79
CA GLN A 127 6.28 11.08 2.31
C GLN A 127 6.15 9.55 2.27
N TRP A 128 5.31 8.96 3.12
CA TRP A 128 5.03 7.52 3.12
C TRP A 128 4.12 7.15 1.96
N VAL A 129 3.12 7.98 1.64
CA VAL A 129 2.32 7.83 0.42
C VAL A 129 3.20 7.88 -0.82
N ARG A 130 4.15 8.83 -0.88
CA ARG A 130 5.09 8.95 -2.01
C ARG A 130 5.95 7.69 -2.16
N GLY A 131 6.38 7.10 -1.03
CA GLY A 131 7.07 5.82 -0.99
C GLY A 131 6.20 4.66 -1.50
N ALA A 132 4.98 4.52 -0.99
CA ALA A 132 4.03 3.50 -1.44
C ALA A 132 3.67 3.64 -2.93
N ALA A 133 3.55 4.87 -3.42
CA ALA A 133 3.34 5.14 -4.84
C ALA A 133 4.53 4.67 -5.71
N LEU A 134 5.78 4.83 -5.24
CA LEU A 134 6.95 4.24 -5.92
C LEU A 134 6.90 2.71 -5.90
N SER A 135 6.62 2.10 -4.76
CA SER A 135 6.47 0.64 -4.62
C SER A 135 5.38 0.10 -5.55
N SER A 136 4.28 0.83 -5.76
CA SER A 136 3.22 0.42 -6.68
C SER A 136 3.72 0.26 -8.12
N LEU A 137 4.69 1.10 -8.55
CA LEU A 137 5.31 0.97 -9.87
C LEU A 137 6.15 -0.30 -9.97
N VAL A 138 6.84 -0.67 -8.89
CA VAL A 138 7.59 -1.93 -8.80
C VAL A 138 6.64 -3.13 -8.82
N THR A 139 5.53 -3.07 -8.09
CA THR A 139 4.46 -4.08 -8.11
C THR A 139 3.87 -4.26 -9.51
N LEU A 140 3.70 -3.19 -10.29
CA LEU A 140 3.26 -3.28 -11.69
C LEU A 140 4.27 -3.98 -12.60
N VAL A 141 5.57 -3.83 -12.34
CA VAL A 141 6.63 -4.58 -13.05
C VAL A 141 6.60 -6.05 -12.64
N ALA A 142 6.52 -6.34 -11.34
CA ALA A 142 6.43 -7.71 -10.81
C ALA A 142 5.22 -8.45 -11.39
N ALA A 143 4.08 -7.77 -11.50
CA ALA A 143 2.85 -8.30 -12.11
C ALA A 143 2.88 -8.37 -13.64
N GLY A 144 3.96 -7.93 -14.29
CA GLY A 144 4.11 -7.93 -15.75
C GLY A 144 3.21 -6.94 -16.49
N GLN A 145 2.59 -5.98 -15.79
CA GLN A 145 1.75 -4.92 -16.40
C GLN A 145 2.58 -3.77 -16.98
N LYS A 146 3.79 -3.57 -16.46
CA LYS A 146 4.74 -2.54 -16.92
C LYS A 146 6.10 -3.16 -17.17
N SER A 147 6.83 -2.59 -18.13
CA SER A 147 8.20 -3.01 -18.37
C SER A 147 9.14 -2.40 -17.34
N ARG A 148 10.17 -3.15 -16.94
CA ARG A 148 11.25 -2.64 -16.10
C ARG A 148 11.84 -1.35 -16.67
N ASP A 149 12.12 -1.33 -17.97
CA ASP A 149 12.84 -0.22 -18.60
C ASP A 149 12.00 1.07 -18.62
N GLU A 150 10.67 0.97 -18.77
CA GLU A 150 9.74 2.11 -18.61
C GLU A 150 9.84 2.70 -17.19
N ILE A 151 9.78 1.85 -16.16
CA ILE A 151 9.79 2.31 -14.76
C ILE A 151 11.18 2.82 -14.34
N VAL A 152 12.25 2.14 -14.73
CA VAL A 152 13.63 2.60 -14.47
C VAL A 152 13.91 3.94 -15.17
N SER A 153 13.40 4.15 -16.39
CA SER A 153 13.50 5.43 -17.07
C SER A 153 12.77 6.55 -16.32
N TYR A 154 11.61 6.25 -15.75
CA TYR A 154 10.89 7.20 -14.90
C TYR A 154 11.64 7.49 -13.59
N PHE A 155 12.22 6.48 -12.93
CA PHE A 155 13.07 6.68 -11.75
C PHE A 155 14.28 7.56 -12.05
N ALA A 156 14.92 7.39 -13.21
CA ALA A 156 15.99 8.28 -13.65
C ALA A 156 15.52 9.75 -13.75
N ALA A 157 14.31 9.99 -14.26
CA ALA A 157 13.74 11.34 -14.32
C ALA A 157 13.47 11.92 -12.92
N LEU A 158 13.06 11.09 -11.96
CA LEU A 158 12.91 11.46 -10.55
C LEU A 158 14.23 11.95 -9.95
N PHE A 159 15.32 11.16 -10.08
CA PHE A 159 16.64 11.55 -9.60
C PHE A 159 17.17 12.85 -10.22
N ARG A 160 16.89 13.06 -11.51
CA ARG A 160 17.55 14.09 -12.34
C ARG A 160 16.81 15.42 -12.42
N GLY A 161 15.61 15.53 -11.84
CA GLY A 161 14.97 16.85 -11.76
C GLY A 161 13.50 16.89 -11.37
N LYS A 162 12.77 15.77 -11.34
CA LYS A 162 11.36 15.80 -10.92
C LYS A 162 11.19 15.86 -9.40
N LEU A 163 12.14 15.32 -8.63
CA LEU A 163 12.11 15.45 -7.17
C LEU A 163 12.88 16.69 -6.70
N VAL A 164 12.30 17.39 -5.73
CA VAL A 164 12.98 18.48 -5.01
C VAL A 164 14.22 17.93 -4.30
N ARG A 165 15.35 18.60 -4.47
CA ARG A 165 16.66 18.21 -3.89
C ARG A 165 16.76 18.56 -2.41
N LYS A 166 15.86 17.98 -1.63
CA LYS A 166 15.80 18.05 -0.16
C LYS A 166 15.45 16.65 0.34
N TRP A 167 16.15 16.20 1.37
CA TRP A 167 15.85 14.90 1.98
C TRP A 167 14.38 14.83 2.42
N SER A 168 13.76 13.72 2.08
CA SER A 168 12.49 13.19 2.58
C SER A 168 12.46 11.70 2.23
N HIS A 169 11.60 10.93 2.89
CA HIS A 169 11.56 9.47 2.73
C HIS A 169 11.39 8.98 1.28
N VAL A 170 10.82 9.80 0.39
CA VAL A 170 10.69 9.47 -1.05
C VAL A 170 12.03 9.15 -1.71
N TRP A 171 13.14 9.76 -1.28
CA TRP A 171 14.47 9.47 -1.84
C TRP A 171 14.97 8.10 -1.38
N ASP A 172 14.72 7.73 -0.13
CA ASP A 172 15.06 6.41 0.41
C ASP A 172 14.25 5.34 -0.33
N ALA A 173 12.94 5.56 -0.47
CA ALA A 173 12.05 4.68 -1.22
C ALA A 173 12.46 4.56 -2.70
N LEU A 174 12.91 5.65 -3.34
CA LEU A 174 13.37 5.62 -4.73
C LEU A 174 14.62 4.75 -4.90
N VAL A 175 15.56 4.79 -3.95
CA VAL A 175 16.75 3.91 -3.97
C VAL A 175 16.36 2.45 -3.71
N CYS A 176 15.45 2.19 -2.77
CA CYS A 176 14.92 0.85 -2.52
C CYS A 176 14.26 0.27 -3.78
N CYS A 177 13.30 1.00 -4.36
CA CYS A 177 12.57 0.59 -5.55
C CYS A 177 13.49 0.42 -6.77
N GLY A 178 14.48 1.31 -6.93
CA GLY A 178 15.50 1.16 -7.96
C GLY A 178 16.32 -0.13 -7.78
N SER A 179 16.62 -0.49 -6.53
CA SER A 179 17.36 -1.71 -6.18
C SER A 179 16.54 -2.97 -6.48
N ASP A 180 15.24 -2.96 -6.18
CA ASP A 180 14.31 -4.05 -6.51
C ASP A 180 14.19 -4.29 -8.03
N LEU A 181 14.42 -3.25 -8.83
CA LEU A 181 14.42 -3.32 -10.30
C LEU A 181 15.81 -3.51 -10.91
N TYR A 182 16.85 -3.81 -10.12
CA TYR A 182 18.26 -3.84 -10.54
C TYR A 182 18.74 -2.46 -11.05
N PRO A 183 19.52 -1.69 -10.27
CA PRO A 183 19.69 -0.24 -10.48
C PRO A 183 20.88 0.15 -11.36
N GLU A 184 21.34 -0.71 -12.27
CA GLU A 184 22.58 -0.49 -13.05
C GLU A 184 22.62 0.87 -13.75
N GLU A 185 21.52 1.23 -14.41
CA GLU A 185 21.36 2.50 -15.13
C GLU A 185 21.21 3.72 -14.21
N LEU A 186 20.90 3.49 -12.93
CA LEU A 186 20.67 4.51 -11.91
C LEU A 186 21.86 4.67 -10.96
N LEU A 187 22.92 3.87 -11.10
CA LEU A 187 23.99 3.80 -10.10
C LEU A 187 24.66 5.17 -9.84
N ASP A 188 24.94 5.94 -10.89
CA ASP A 188 25.57 7.25 -10.71
C ASP A 188 24.59 8.29 -10.14
N ASP A 189 23.31 8.18 -10.47
CA ASP A 189 22.25 9.01 -9.86
C ASP A 189 22.12 8.70 -8.36
N ILE A 190 22.14 7.41 -7.98
CA ILE A 190 22.12 6.96 -6.57
C ILE A 190 23.35 7.45 -5.82
N LYS A 191 24.56 7.26 -6.36
CA LYS A 191 25.80 7.78 -5.74
C LYS A 191 25.72 9.27 -5.48
N LYS A 192 25.21 10.04 -6.45
CA LYS A 192 25.04 11.48 -6.32
C LYS A 192 24.00 11.82 -5.24
N ALA A 193 22.90 11.07 -5.15
CA ALA A 193 21.90 11.27 -4.11
C ALA A 193 22.48 11.07 -2.69
N TYR A 194 23.33 10.05 -2.49
CA TYR A 194 24.07 9.88 -1.23
C TYR A 194 25.06 11.01 -0.99
N GLY A 195 25.83 11.41 -2.01
CA GLY A 195 26.81 12.51 -1.91
C GLY A 195 26.17 13.85 -1.54
N ASP A 196 24.94 14.08 -2.00
CA ASP A 196 24.15 15.29 -1.73
C ASP A 196 23.33 15.19 -0.43
N GLY A 197 23.46 14.10 0.34
CA GLY A 197 22.73 13.90 1.60
C GLY A 197 21.22 13.77 1.43
N LEU A 198 20.76 13.28 0.27
CA LEU A 198 19.34 13.11 -0.05
C LEU A 198 18.76 11.77 0.41
N VAL A 199 19.59 10.83 0.85
CA VAL A 199 19.22 9.49 1.27
C VAL A 199 19.70 9.25 2.69
N ASP A 200 18.85 8.73 3.57
CA ASP A 200 19.21 8.31 4.92
C ASP A 200 19.83 6.90 4.89
N PRO A 201 21.13 6.75 5.23
CA PRO A 201 21.78 5.44 5.32
C PRO A 201 21.17 4.51 6.37
N GLY A 202 20.39 5.04 7.33
CA GLY A 202 19.61 4.26 8.29
C GLY A 202 18.46 3.49 7.65
N CYS A 203 17.84 4.03 6.60
CA CYS A 203 16.80 3.36 5.82
C CYS A 203 17.41 2.38 4.81
N ILE A 204 18.36 2.84 3.99
CA ILE A 204 19.06 2.01 3.02
C ILE A 204 20.52 2.43 2.91
N ARG A 205 21.44 1.49 3.14
CA ARG A 205 22.88 1.72 2.96
C ARG A 205 23.26 1.58 1.49
N PHE A 206 24.21 2.40 1.04
CA PHE A 206 24.78 2.26 -0.31
C PHE A 206 25.37 0.86 -0.56
N ASP A 207 25.91 0.20 0.48
CA ASP A 207 26.38 -1.19 0.41
C ASP A 207 25.27 -2.20 0.08
N ASN A 208 24.01 -1.91 0.39
CA ASN A 208 22.90 -2.75 -0.04
C ASN A 208 22.74 -2.67 -1.57
N VAL A 209 22.84 -1.48 -2.15
CA VAL A 209 22.75 -1.24 -3.60
C VAL A 209 23.88 -1.97 -4.34
N THR A 210 25.12 -1.86 -3.84
CA THR A 210 26.28 -2.53 -4.47
C THR A 210 26.20 -4.05 -4.34
N ARG A 211 25.69 -4.57 -3.22
CA ARG A 211 25.41 -6.00 -3.04
C ARG A 211 24.36 -6.49 -4.04
N ASP A 212 23.30 -5.73 -4.25
CA ASP A 212 22.23 -6.10 -5.17
C ASP A 212 22.72 -6.10 -6.63
N LEU A 213 23.57 -5.14 -7.01
CA LEU A 213 24.27 -5.15 -8.30
C LEU A 213 25.18 -6.37 -8.47
N ALA A 214 25.93 -6.74 -7.43
CA ALA A 214 26.83 -7.89 -7.44
C ALA A 214 26.09 -9.24 -7.53
N MET A 215 24.84 -9.32 -7.08
CA MET A 215 24.00 -10.51 -7.24
C MET A 215 23.57 -10.76 -8.69
N GLY A 216 23.62 -9.73 -9.54
CA GLY A 216 23.27 -9.80 -10.95
C GLY A 216 21.78 -9.66 -11.24
N LYS A 217 21.47 -9.14 -12.43
CA LYS A 217 20.12 -8.78 -12.87
C LYS A 217 19.12 -9.93 -12.77
N GLU A 218 19.48 -11.11 -13.26
CA GLU A 218 18.59 -12.29 -13.27
C GLU A 218 18.10 -12.66 -11.87
N ARG A 219 19.02 -12.67 -10.89
CA ARG A 219 18.69 -13.04 -9.51
C ARG A 219 17.80 -12.01 -8.82
N ILE A 220 18.05 -10.72 -9.06
CA ILE A 220 17.21 -9.64 -8.54
C ILE A 220 15.80 -9.75 -9.10
N LEU A 221 15.65 -9.92 -10.42
CA LEU A 221 14.34 -10.01 -11.04
C LEU A 221 13.59 -11.28 -10.67
N ALA A 222 14.29 -12.40 -10.44
CA ALA A 222 13.68 -13.61 -9.89
C ALA A 222 13.14 -13.37 -8.46
N ARG A 223 13.93 -12.71 -7.59
CA ARG A 223 13.49 -12.34 -6.24
C ARG A 223 12.28 -11.40 -6.26
N LEU A 224 12.26 -10.45 -7.20
CA LEU A 224 11.13 -9.56 -7.39
C LEU A 224 9.86 -10.34 -7.76
N ALA A 225 9.96 -11.27 -8.71
CA ALA A 225 8.82 -12.09 -9.14
C ALA A 225 8.26 -12.96 -8.01
N ASP A 226 9.11 -13.41 -7.08
CA ASP A 226 8.72 -14.23 -5.93
C ASP A 226 8.40 -13.41 -4.66
N ASN A 227 8.39 -12.07 -4.73
CA ASN A 227 8.19 -11.22 -3.55
C ASN A 227 6.70 -11.16 -3.16
N PRO A 228 6.29 -11.71 -2.00
CA PRO A 228 4.89 -11.70 -1.59
C PRO A 228 4.35 -10.31 -1.26
N ASN A 229 5.23 -9.33 -1.03
CA ASN A 229 4.84 -7.96 -0.69
C ASN A 229 4.68 -7.06 -1.94
N LEU A 230 5.12 -7.50 -3.12
CA LEU A 230 5.05 -6.71 -4.36
C LEU A 230 4.12 -7.38 -5.38
N ARG A 231 2.91 -7.70 -4.92
CA ARG A 231 1.87 -8.36 -5.70
C ARG A 231 0.61 -7.52 -5.74
N LEU A 232 -0.21 -7.75 -6.76
CA LEU A 232 -1.55 -7.19 -6.78
C LEU A 232 -2.41 -7.88 -5.71
N VAL A 233 -3.43 -7.18 -5.21
CA VAL A 233 -4.34 -7.74 -4.21
C VAL A 233 -5.14 -8.88 -4.84
N GLU A 234 -4.93 -10.12 -4.43
CA GLU A 234 -5.67 -11.28 -5.00
C GLU A 234 -6.78 -11.78 -4.07
N ASP A 235 -6.56 -11.67 -2.77
CA ASP A 235 -7.47 -12.16 -1.75
C ASP A 235 -7.47 -11.23 -0.53
N THR A 236 -8.54 -10.44 -0.41
CA THR A 236 -8.74 -9.50 0.71
C THR A 236 -8.74 -10.21 2.06
N VAL A 237 -9.18 -11.46 2.12
CA VAL A 237 -9.15 -12.25 3.35
C VAL A 237 -7.72 -12.61 3.74
N ALA A 238 -6.85 -12.88 2.75
CA ALA A 238 -5.44 -13.13 2.96
C ALA A 238 -4.66 -11.86 3.27
N GLU A 239 -5.03 -10.70 2.72
CA GLU A 239 -4.34 -9.43 3.05
C GLU A 239 -4.75 -8.89 4.43
N MET A 240 -6.06 -8.81 4.72
CA MET A 240 -6.53 -8.16 5.95
C MET A 240 -6.68 -9.11 7.14
N GLY A 241 -6.93 -10.40 6.91
CA GLY A 241 -7.40 -11.32 7.95
C GLY A 241 -6.40 -11.60 9.07
N TRP A 242 -5.15 -11.17 8.91
CA TRP A 242 -4.06 -11.39 9.86
C TRP A 242 -3.58 -10.10 10.54
N TRP A 243 -4.18 -8.94 10.24
CA TRP A 243 -3.80 -7.66 10.83
C TRP A 243 -3.81 -7.71 12.37
N ALA A 244 -2.85 -7.01 12.98
CA ALA A 244 -2.61 -7.05 14.42
C ALA A 244 -3.84 -6.63 15.24
N CYS A 245 -4.59 -5.63 14.77
CA CYS A 245 -5.81 -5.14 15.42
C CYS A 245 -6.87 -6.25 15.59
N PHE A 246 -6.95 -7.22 14.68
CA PHE A 246 -7.91 -8.33 14.78
C PHE A 246 -7.44 -9.49 15.66
N ARG A 247 -6.21 -9.47 16.20
CA ARG A 247 -5.59 -10.61 16.90
C ARG A 247 -5.71 -10.58 18.42
N GLU A 248 -6.10 -9.47 19.05
CA GLU A 248 -6.02 -9.29 20.52
C GLU A 248 -6.84 -10.31 21.33
N GLU A 249 -7.83 -11.01 20.74
CA GLU A 249 -8.52 -12.12 21.42
C GLU A 249 -7.70 -13.43 21.53
N ARG A 250 -6.62 -13.64 20.75
CA ARG A 250 -5.83 -14.88 20.86
C ARG A 250 -5.03 -14.95 22.16
N ALA A 251 -4.56 -13.82 22.68
CA ALA A 251 -3.82 -13.75 23.93
C ALA A 251 -4.73 -13.97 25.16
N ASN A 252 -5.94 -13.41 25.14
CA ASN A 252 -6.87 -13.51 26.28
C ASN A 252 -7.59 -14.88 26.42
N LYS A 253 -7.71 -15.67 25.35
CA LYS A 253 -8.29 -17.03 25.41
C LYS A 253 -7.30 -18.10 25.90
N GLN A 254 -5.99 -17.83 25.88
CA GLN A 254 -4.99 -18.74 26.45
C GLN A 254 -4.80 -18.55 27.95
N HIS A 255 -4.95 -17.31 28.47
CA HIS A 255 -4.82 -17.04 29.91
C HIS A 255 -6.02 -17.55 30.74
N THR A 256 -7.23 -17.59 30.14
CA THR A 256 -8.45 -18.07 30.82
C THR A 256 -8.60 -19.60 30.82
N ARG A 257 -7.82 -20.35 30.01
CA ARG A 257 -7.82 -21.82 30.01
C ARG A 257 -6.82 -22.45 31.00
N HIS A 258 -6.03 -21.67 31.72
CA HIS A 258 -5.06 -22.15 32.72
C HIS A 258 -5.43 -21.76 34.16
N GLN A 259 -6.62 -21.20 34.38
CA GLN A 259 -7.14 -20.89 35.71
C GLN A 259 -8.53 -21.52 35.92
N THR A 260 -8.57 -22.84 35.97
CA THR A 260 -9.59 -23.57 36.74
C THR A 260 -8.86 -24.35 37.82
N PRO A 261 -8.95 -23.95 39.11
CA PRO A 261 -8.51 -24.80 40.21
C PRO A 261 -9.55 -25.88 40.43
N ASP A 262 -9.12 -27.15 40.39
CA ASP A 262 -9.89 -28.27 40.88
C ASP A 262 -10.33 -28.01 42.32
N SER A 263 -11.64 -28.01 42.52
CA SER A 263 -12.27 -28.08 43.84
C SER A 263 -12.64 -29.54 44.08
N ILE A 264 -12.04 -30.17 45.09
CA ILE A 264 -12.62 -31.00 46.17
C ILE A 264 -11.48 -31.40 47.10
#